data_AF-A0A4Y9LQ34-F1
#
_entry.id   AF-A0A4Y9LQ34-F1
#
_cell.length_a   1.000
_cell.length_b   1.000
_cell.length_c   1.000
_cell.angle_alpha   90.00
_cell.angle_beta   90.00
_cell.angle_gamma   90.00
#
_symmetry.space_group_name_H-M   'P 1'
#
loop_
_entity.id
_entity.type
_entity.pdbx_description
1 polymer ?
#
loop_
_entity_poly.entity_id
_entity_poly.type
_entity_poly.pdbx_seq_one_letter_code
_entity_poly.pdbx_strand_id
1 'polypeptide(L)'
;MLAAILLLPIVALAVQPARSEGPPAWAYPVNPPGFKPALDDGKPRSVPDSGASYTVPQTRDLFLAPVWHPEDHPALPDIVAHGRKPDVFACGFCHRANGQGGPENADLAGLPASYIIQQMADYKNGMRTTAVQNRAPQTLMISLAKSVSDSEIAVAAAYFSSLKPRERIRVVETDVVPKTFVAGWFLADLGNGEKEPIGSRIIEVPEDLAQFENRDSRARFIAYVPPGAVKKGEALVASGGGKAVSCGVCHGPTLHGLGPIPPLAGRSPSYITRQLYEFQHGVRTGAWSPLMSNAVTNLTEDDLISISAYLASLKP
;
A
#
# COMPACT_ATOMS: atom_id res chain seq x y z
N MET A 1 69.95 23.05 -4.44
CA MET A 1 68.94 22.59 -3.45
C MET A 1 67.70 22.15 -4.22
N LEU A 2 67.53 20.85 -4.44
CA LEU A 2 66.31 20.30 -5.05
C LEU A 2 65.29 20.01 -3.94
N ALA A 3 64.09 20.59 -4.04
CA ALA A 3 62.97 20.30 -3.16
C ALA A 3 62.19 19.08 -3.70
N ALA A 4 62.11 18.03 -2.90
CA ALA A 4 61.31 16.84 -3.16
C ALA A 4 59.85 17.12 -2.76
N ILE A 5 58.93 16.98 -3.71
CA ILE A 5 57.48 17.09 -3.49
C ILE A 5 56.96 15.68 -3.14
N LEU A 6 56.55 15.49 -1.88
CA LEU A 6 55.84 14.28 -1.44
C LEU A 6 54.38 14.35 -1.91
N LEU A 7 53.98 13.40 -2.77
CA LEU A 7 52.59 13.13 -3.12
C LEU A 7 52.00 12.13 -2.12
N LEU A 8 51.04 12.58 -1.32
CA LEU A 8 50.21 11.71 -0.46
C LEU A 8 49.03 11.15 -1.25
N PRO A 9 48.69 9.85 -1.10
CA PRO A 9 47.57 9.24 -1.80
C PRO A 9 46.23 9.68 -1.18
N ILE A 10 45.32 10.17 -2.02
CA ILE A 10 43.94 10.46 -1.64
C ILE A 10 43.18 9.15 -1.59
N VAL A 11 42.87 8.68 -0.38
CA VAL A 11 41.94 7.56 -0.16
C VAL A 11 40.52 8.12 -0.32
N ALA A 12 39.84 7.75 -1.40
CA ALA A 12 38.43 8.06 -1.60
C ALA A 12 37.60 7.17 -0.64
N LEU A 13 37.14 7.74 0.47
CA LEU A 13 36.10 7.10 1.29
C LEU A 13 34.79 7.10 0.49
N ALA A 14 34.28 5.92 0.20
CA ALA A 14 32.92 5.77 -0.30
C ALA A 14 31.94 6.25 0.78
N VAL A 15 31.34 7.42 0.55
CA VAL A 15 30.27 7.95 1.40
C VAL A 15 29.04 7.08 1.17
N GLN A 16 28.71 6.24 2.15
CA GLN A 16 27.41 5.57 2.18
C GLN A 16 26.34 6.66 2.30
N PRO A 17 25.28 6.66 1.48
CA PRO A 17 24.20 7.62 1.64
C PRO A 17 23.60 7.45 3.03
N ALA A 18 23.51 8.56 3.77
CA ALA A 18 22.91 8.59 5.10
C ALA A 18 21.46 8.06 4.99
N ARG A 19 21.06 7.19 5.91
CA ARG A 19 19.65 6.80 6.07
C ARG A 19 18.83 8.08 6.32
N SER A 20 17.74 8.28 5.59
CA SER A 20 16.87 9.45 5.81
C SER A 20 16.37 9.47 7.24
N GLU A 21 16.31 10.65 7.85
CA GLU A 21 15.66 10.82 9.15
C GLU A 21 14.14 10.63 8.97
N GLY A 22 13.63 9.43 9.29
CA GLY A 22 12.21 9.09 9.27
C GLY A 22 11.73 8.29 8.04
N PRO A 23 10.42 7.96 7.99
CA PRO A 23 9.85 7.17 6.92
C PRO A 23 9.86 7.90 5.57
N PRO A 24 9.95 7.17 4.44
CA PRO A 24 9.92 7.78 3.11
C PRO A 24 8.63 8.55 2.87
N ALA A 25 8.70 9.88 2.81
CA ALA A 25 7.51 10.73 2.72
C ALA A 25 6.59 10.38 1.54
N TRP A 26 7.15 9.95 0.41
CA TRP A 26 6.41 9.53 -0.78
C TRP A 26 5.53 8.29 -0.54
N ALA A 27 5.89 7.40 0.40
CA ALA A 27 5.12 6.20 0.72
C ALA A 27 4.00 6.47 1.74
N TYR A 28 4.08 7.60 2.47
CA TYR A 28 3.14 8.02 3.50
C TYR A 28 2.50 9.37 3.17
N PRO A 29 1.79 9.51 2.04
CA PRO A 29 1.06 10.73 1.74
C PRO A 29 0.05 11.03 2.86
N VAL A 30 0.12 12.28 3.33
CA VAL A 30 -0.79 12.87 4.31
C VAL A 30 -1.33 14.16 3.73
N ASN A 31 -2.60 14.45 4.04
CA ASN A 31 -3.21 15.70 3.63
C ASN A 31 -2.39 16.90 4.15
N PRO A 32 -2.16 17.93 3.32
CA PRO A 32 -1.50 19.13 3.78
C PRO A 32 -2.34 19.84 4.85
N PRO A 33 -1.70 20.64 5.74
CA PRO A 33 -2.42 21.45 6.70
C PRO A 33 -3.50 22.31 6.03
N GLY A 34 -4.72 22.27 6.57
CA GLY A 34 -5.85 23.02 6.03
C GLY A 34 -6.53 22.41 4.81
N PHE A 35 -6.17 21.18 4.40
CA PHE A 35 -6.89 20.46 3.34
C PHE A 35 -8.39 20.43 3.61
N LYS A 36 -9.17 20.80 2.58
CA LYS A 36 -10.63 20.70 2.58
C LYS A 36 -11.04 19.81 1.41
N PRO A 37 -11.87 18.77 1.64
CA PRO A 37 -12.48 18.02 0.55
C PRO A 37 -13.24 18.96 -0.40
N ALA A 38 -13.30 18.60 -1.68
CA ALA A 38 -14.11 19.32 -2.66
C ALA A 38 -15.56 19.46 -2.17
N LEU A 39 -16.20 20.60 -2.43
CA LEU A 39 -17.60 20.78 -2.07
C LEU A 39 -18.49 19.83 -2.88
N ASP A 40 -19.65 19.49 -2.32
CA ASP A 40 -20.70 18.82 -3.06
C ASP A 40 -21.25 19.77 -4.12
N ASP A 41 -21.18 19.37 -5.38
CA ASP A 41 -21.69 20.13 -6.54
C ASP A 41 -23.15 19.81 -6.85
N GLY A 42 -23.79 18.95 -6.04
CA GLY A 42 -25.17 18.50 -6.21
C GLY A 42 -25.37 17.51 -7.37
N LYS A 43 -24.30 17.13 -8.07
CA LYS A 43 -24.37 16.21 -9.21
C LYS A 43 -24.12 14.78 -8.76
N PRO A 44 -24.96 13.81 -9.19
CA PRO A 44 -24.66 12.40 -8.97
C PRO A 44 -23.34 12.01 -9.64
N ARG A 45 -22.64 11.07 -9.01
CA ARG A 45 -21.41 10.45 -9.47
C ARG A 45 -21.74 9.16 -10.20
N SER A 46 -21.00 8.94 -11.28
CA SER A 46 -21.02 7.73 -12.10
C SER A 46 -19.58 7.32 -12.38
N VAL A 47 -19.37 6.05 -12.71
CA VAL A 47 -18.07 5.51 -13.15
C VAL A 47 -18.25 4.80 -14.50
N PRO A 48 -17.17 4.61 -15.28
CA PRO A 48 -17.25 3.91 -16.55
C PRO A 48 -17.87 2.51 -16.40
N ASP A 49 -18.65 2.09 -17.41
CA ASP A 49 -19.26 0.75 -17.49
C ASP A 49 -20.18 0.36 -16.30
N SER A 50 -20.76 1.33 -15.60
CA SER A 50 -21.72 1.10 -14.50
C SER A 50 -23.05 1.81 -14.75
N GLY A 51 -24.15 1.12 -14.43
CA GLY A 51 -25.49 1.73 -14.36
C GLY A 51 -25.80 2.36 -12.99
N ALA A 52 -24.91 2.22 -12.01
CA ALA A 52 -25.11 2.76 -10.67
C ALA A 52 -24.81 4.27 -10.62
N SER A 53 -25.49 4.97 -9.72
CA SER A 53 -25.33 6.40 -9.50
C SER A 53 -25.46 6.71 -8.02
N TYR A 54 -24.52 7.50 -7.49
CA TYR A 54 -24.48 7.89 -6.07
C TYR A 54 -24.36 9.39 -5.92
N THR A 55 -24.99 9.97 -4.89
CA THR A 55 -24.75 11.36 -4.53
C THR A 55 -23.39 11.52 -3.85
N VAL A 56 -22.83 12.74 -3.86
CA VAL A 56 -21.57 13.01 -3.15
C VAL A 56 -21.63 12.61 -1.66
N PRO A 57 -22.72 12.91 -0.91
CA PRO A 57 -22.86 12.43 0.47
C PRO A 57 -22.81 10.91 0.59
N GLN A 58 -23.47 10.16 -0.32
CA GLN A 58 -23.43 8.70 -0.32
C GLN A 58 -22.00 8.18 -0.57
N THR A 59 -21.29 8.74 -1.54
CA THR A 59 -19.88 8.33 -1.79
C THR A 59 -18.95 8.63 -0.62
N ARG A 60 -19.33 9.54 0.29
CA ARG A 60 -18.53 9.97 1.44
C ARG A 60 -19.00 9.37 2.77
N ASP A 61 -20.08 8.60 2.77
CA ASP A 61 -20.60 7.95 3.98
C ASP A 61 -19.73 6.74 4.35
N LEU A 62 -19.04 6.83 5.49
CA LEU A 62 -18.19 5.75 6.02
C LEU A 62 -18.98 4.47 6.32
N PHE A 63 -20.30 4.53 6.39
CA PHE A 63 -21.21 3.40 6.61
C PHE A 63 -21.92 2.94 5.33
N LEU A 64 -21.38 3.28 4.16
CA LEU A 64 -21.88 2.81 2.88
C LEU A 64 -20.71 2.49 1.95
N ALA A 65 -20.51 1.21 1.63
CA ALA A 65 -19.62 0.79 0.56
C ALA A 65 -20.31 1.00 -0.80
N PRO A 66 -19.81 1.90 -1.68
CA PRO A 66 -20.37 2.03 -3.02
C PRO A 66 -20.11 0.74 -3.82
N VAL A 67 -21.15 0.23 -4.48
CA VAL A 67 -21.10 -0.94 -5.36
C VAL A 67 -21.44 -0.47 -6.76
N TRP A 68 -20.40 -0.16 -7.53
CA TRP A 68 -20.54 0.25 -8.93
C TRP A 68 -20.75 -0.94 -9.87
N HIS A 69 -20.09 -2.06 -9.59
CA HIS A 69 -20.05 -3.25 -10.46
C HIS A 69 -20.46 -4.48 -9.64
N PRO A 70 -21.77 -4.73 -9.44
CA PRO A 70 -22.25 -5.81 -8.60
C PRO A 70 -21.84 -7.22 -9.08
N GLU A 71 -21.45 -7.35 -10.35
CA GLU A 71 -20.95 -8.59 -10.96
C GLU A 71 -19.49 -8.91 -10.60
N ASP A 72 -18.72 -7.94 -10.09
CA ASP A 72 -17.28 -8.11 -9.79
C ASP A 72 -17.02 -8.84 -8.45
N HIS A 73 -18.06 -9.14 -7.67
CA HIS A 73 -17.93 -9.77 -6.35
C HIS A 73 -19.20 -10.58 -5.98
N PRO A 74 -19.12 -11.55 -5.05
CA PRO A 74 -20.30 -12.17 -4.46
C PRO A 74 -21.09 -11.17 -3.60
N ALA A 75 -22.29 -11.53 -3.15
CA ALA A 75 -23.09 -10.66 -2.29
C ALA A 75 -22.29 -10.15 -1.07
N LEU A 76 -22.32 -8.84 -0.82
CA LEU A 76 -21.61 -8.25 0.32
C LEU A 76 -22.33 -8.62 1.61
N PRO A 77 -21.59 -9.13 2.62
CA PRO A 77 -22.10 -9.18 3.97
C PRO A 77 -22.40 -7.76 4.49
N ASP A 78 -23.37 -7.66 5.39
CA ASP A 78 -23.81 -6.37 5.95
C ASP A 78 -22.67 -5.57 6.60
N ILE A 79 -21.77 -6.23 7.34
CA ILE A 79 -20.60 -5.59 7.94
C ILE A 79 -19.64 -4.98 6.89
N VAL A 80 -19.57 -5.57 5.69
CA VAL A 80 -18.73 -5.07 4.60
C VAL A 80 -19.44 -3.93 3.87
N ALA A 81 -20.75 -4.03 3.66
CA ALA A 81 -21.56 -3.04 2.94
C ALA A 81 -21.88 -1.79 3.77
N HIS A 82 -22.20 -1.96 5.05
CA HIS A 82 -22.82 -0.94 5.89
C HIS A 82 -22.10 -0.73 7.23
N GLY A 83 -21.28 -1.68 7.65
CA GLY A 83 -20.65 -1.63 8.97
C GLY A 83 -21.70 -1.72 10.09
N ARG A 84 -21.38 -1.18 11.26
CA ARG A 84 -22.29 -1.02 12.40
C ARG A 84 -22.05 0.33 13.08
N LYS A 85 -23.04 1.22 13.00
CA LYS A 85 -22.99 2.55 13.62
C LYS A 85 -22.91 2.46 15.16
N PRO A 86 -22.27 3.43 15.84
CA PRO A 86 -21.50 4.54 15.26
C PRO A 86 -20.01 4.23 15.05
N ASP A 87 -19.53 3.06 15.47
CA ASP A 87 -18.08 2.84 15.66
C ASP A 87 -17.42 1.94 14.62
N VAL A 88 -18.22 1.19 13.85
CA VAL A 88 -17.71 0.23 12.86
C VAL A 88 -18.11 0.67 11.47
N PHE A 89 -17.17 1.28 10.75
CA PHE A 89 -17.34 1.66 9.34
C PHE A 89 -17.52 0.44 8.43
N ALA A 90 -18.15 0.66 7.28
CA ALA A 90 -18.27 -0.36 6.24
C ALA A 90 -16.87 -0.75 5.73
N CYS A 91 -16.48 -2.01 5.86
CA CYS A 91 -15.14 -2.45 5.43
C CYS A 91 -14.90 -2.16 3.94
N GLY A 92 -15.95 -2.34 3.13
CA GLY A 92 -15.95 -2.08 1.70
C GLY A 92 -15.85 -0.60 1.33
N PHE A 93 -16.02 0.35 2.25
CA PHE A 93 -15.77 1.76 1.95
C PHE A 93 -14.28 2.00 1.65
N CYS A 94 -13.40 1.54 2.53
CA CYS A 94 -11.95 1.69 2.38
C CYS A 94 -11.34 0.58 1.50
N HIS A 95 -11.71 -0.67 1.77
CA HIS A 95 -11.13 -1.83 1.08
C HIS A 95 -11.83 -2.18 -0.24
N ARG A 96 -12.88 -1.43 -0.59
CA ARG A 96 -13.73 -1.65 -1.77
C ARG A 96 -14.54 -2.94 -1.65
N ALA A 97 -15.63 -3.02 -2.40
CA ALA A 97 -16.49 -4.20 -2.44
C ALA A 97 -15.74 -5.47 -2.87
N ASN A 98 -14.76 -5.33 -3.78
CA ASN A 98 -13.93 -6.43 -4.26
C ASN A 98 -12.62 -6.62 -3.48
N GLY A 99 -12.42 -5.91 -2.36
CA GLY A 99 -11.27 -6.09 -1.47
C GLY A 99 -9.95 -5.45 -1.91
N GLN A 100 -9.84 -4.90 -3.12
CA GLN A 100 -8.54 -4.43 -3.63
C GLN A 100 -8.01 -3.15 -2.98
N GLY A 101 -8.86 -2.38 -2.28
CA GLY A 101 -8.46 -1.12 -1.66
C GLY A 101 -7.88 -0.09 -2.63
N GLY A 102 -6.83 0.59 -2.19
CA GLY A 102 -6.04 1.56 -2.95
C GLY A 102 -4.66 1.74 -2.31
N PRO A 103 -3.76 2.58 -2.85
CA PRO A 103 -2.40 2.79 -2.33
C PRO A 103 -2.37 3.27 -0.87
N GLU A 104 -3.49 3.75 -0.35
CA GLU A 104 -3.66 4.21 1.03
C GLU A 104 -4.09 3.12 2.01
N ASN A 105 -4.66 2.01 1.50
CA ASN A 105 -5.27 0.90 2.24
C ASN A 105 -4.59 -0.44 1.90
N ALA A 106 -4.93 -1.50 2.63
CA ALA A 106 -4.47 -2.85 2.29
C ALA A 106 -5.38 -3.51 1.25
N ASP A 107 -4.79 -4.22 0.29
CA ASP A 107 -5.50 -5.18 -0.56
C ASP A 107 -5.82 -6.45 0.25
N LEU A 108 -7.11 -6.71 0.44
CA LEU A 108 -7.63 -7.84 1.20
C LEU A 108 -8.06 -9.02 0.33
N ALA A 109 -8.21 -8.84 -0.98
CA ALA A 109 -8.71 -9.88 -1.86
C ALA A 109 -7.77 -11.09 -1.85
N GLY A 110 -8.31 -12.27 -1.57
CA GLY A 110 -7.55 -13.52 -1.54
C GLY A 110 -6.55 -13.65 -0.39
N LEU A 111 -6.54 -12.73 0.59
CA LEU A 111 -5.76 -12.93 1.80
C LEU A 111 -6.28 -14.15 2.58
N PRO A 112 -5.41 -14.94 3.25
CA PRO A 112 -5.89 -15.98 4.15
C PRO A 112 -6.80 -15.40 5.24
N ALA A 113 -7.96 -15.99 5.49
CA ALA A 113 -8.89 -15.51 6.52
C ALA A 113 -8.23 -15.43 7.90
N SER A 114 -7.39 -16.42 8.25
CA SER A 114 -6.60 -16.42 9.49
C SER A 114 -5.61 -15.26 9.57
N TYR A 115 -5.02 -14.85 8.43
CA TYR A 115 -4.17 -13.67 8.38
C TYR A 115 -4.98 -12.41 8.68
N ILE A 116 -6.13 -12.23 8.03
CA ILE A 116 -7.02 -11.07 8.26
C ILE A 116 -7.44 -10.99 9.73
N ILE A 117 -7.87 -12.11 10.33
CA ILE A 117 -8.25 -12.19 11.74
C ILE A 117 -7.08 -11.77 12.64
N GLN A 118 -5.87 -12.29 12.39
CA GLN A 118 -4.69 -11.93 13.15
C GLN A 118 -4.36 -10.43 13.01
N GLN A 119 -4.51 -9.86 11.81
CA GLN A 119 -4.26 -8.43 11.60
C GLN A 119 -5.23 -7.56 12.39
N MET A 120 -6.49 -7.95 12.47
CA MET A 120 -7.48 -7.26 13.28
C MET A 120 -7.16 -7.36 14.78
N ALA A 121 -6.71 -8.52 15.25
CA ALA A 121 -6.23 -8.69 16.62
C ALA A 121 -5.03 -7.77 16.92
N ASP A 122 -4.07 -7.69 16.00
CA ASP A 122 -2.88 -6.83 16.12
C ASP A 122 -3.24 -5.32 16.14
N TYR A 123 -4.26 -4.89 15.38
CA TYR A 123 -4.76 -3.52 15.47
C TYR A 123 -5.48 -3.27 16.81
N LYS A 124 -6.31 -4.23 17.25
CA LYS A 124 -7.13 -4.11 18.47
C LYS A 124 -6.29 -3.96 19.74
N ASN A 125 -5.13 -4.62 19.80
CA ASN A 125 -4.22 -4.56 20.94
C ASN A 125 -3.02 -3.62 20.76
N GLY A 126 -2.97 -2.85 19.67
CA GLY A 126 -1.93 -1.85 19.43
C GLY A 126 -0.59 -2.42 18.95
N MET A 127 -0.51 -3.70 18.60
CA MET A 127 0.69 -4.31 17.99
C MET A 127 0.88 -3.93 16.52
N ARG A 128 -0.14 -3.34 15.88
CA ARG A 128 -0.04 -2.80 14.52
C ARG A 128 -0.45 -1.32 14.49
N THR A 129 0.50 -0.48 14.09
CA THR A 129 0.33 0.97 13.92
C THR A 129 1.02 1.44 12.63
N THR A 130 1.27 2.75 12.49
CA THR A 130 1.92 3.40 11.35
C THR A 130 3.15 4.19 11.79
N ALA A 131 4.18 4.22 10.95
CA ALA A 131 5.40 4.99 11.22
C ALA A 131 5.15 6.51 11.20
N VAL A 132 4.13 6.97 10.48
CA VAL A 132 3.66 8.35 10.47
C VAL A 132 2.47 8.48 11.41
N GLN A 133 2.64 9.27 12.48
CA GLN A 133 1.58 9.55 13.44
C GLN A 133 0.38 10.23 12.77
N ASN A 134 -0.82 9.94 13.26
CA ASN A 134 -2.08 10.54 12.80
C ASN A 134 -2.39 10.37 11.30
N ARG A 135 -1.77 9.39 10.62
CA ARG A 135 -2.17 9.04 9.25
C ARG A 135 -3.60 8.47 9.27
N ALA A 136 -4.52 9.23 8.68
CA ALA A 136 -5.97 9.02 8.84
C ALA A 136 -6.46 7.59 8.50
N PRO A 137 -6.07 6.93 7.37
CA PRO A 137 -6.47 5.55 7.11
C PRO A 137 -6.17 4.58 8.27
N GLN A 138 -4.96 4.64 8.83
CA GLN A 138 -4.57 3.78 9.95
C GLN A 138 -5.27 4.17 11.24
N THR A 139 -5.41 5.47 11.53
CA THR A 139 -6.16 5.93 12.71
C THR A 139 -7.60 5.41 12.69
N LEU A 140 -8.28 5.48 11.55
CA LEU A 140 -9.65 4.97 11.39
C LEU A 140 -9.70 3.45 11.54
N MET A 141 -8.74 2.72 10.95
CA MET A 141 -8.64 1.26 11.08
C MET A 141 -8.42 0.83 12.54
N ILE A 142 -7.50 1.48 13.26
CA ILE A 142 -7.24 1.22 14.68
C ILE A 142 -8.46 1.54 15.55
N SER A 143 -9.15 2.65 15.26
CA SER A 143 -10.38 3.03 15.98
C SER A 143 -11.46 1.97 15.81
N LEU A 144 -11.72 1.55 14.56
CA LEU A 144 -12.72 0.54 14.24
C LEU A 144 -12.37 -0.82 14.87
N ALA A 145 -11.10 -1.22 14.82
CA ALA A 145 -10.64 -2.50 15.35
C ALA A 145 -10.91 -2.67 16.85
N LYS A 146 -10.99 -1.58 17.61
CA LYS A 146 -11.33 -1.60 19.04
C LYS A 146 -12.81 -1.89 19.29
N SER A 147 -13.69 -1.59 18.34
CA SER A 147 -15.15 -1.66 18.50
C SER A 147 -15.81 -2.82 17.75
N VAL A 148 -15.12 -3.38 16.75
CA VAL A 148 -15.62 -4.53 15.99
C VAL A 148 -15.52 -5.83 16.80
N SER A 149 -16.54 -6.66 16.69
CA SER A 149 -16.62 -7.98 17.33
C SER A 149 -15.89 -9.05 16.54
N ASP A 150 -15.53 -10.14 17.20
CA ASP A 150 -14.80 -11.24 16.57
C ASP A 150 -15.66 -11.97 15.50
N SER A 151 -16.99 -12.00 15.68
CA SER A 151 -17.91 -12.55 14.67
C SER A 151 -17.99 -11.66 13.42
N GLU A 152 -18.03 -10.34 13.60
CA GLU A 152 -17.97 -9.36 12.50
C GLU A 152 -16.64 -9.48 11.72
N ILE A 153 -15.52 -9.62 12.44
CA ILE A 153 -14.21 -9.88 11.83
C ILE A 153 -14.24 -11.20 11.03
N ALA A 154 -14.78 -12.28 11.61
CA ALA A 154 -14.82 -13.58 10.95
C ALA A 154 -15.65 -13.55 9.65
N VAL A 155 -16.78 -12.84 9.65
CA VAL A 155 -17.60 -12.63 8.44
C VAL A 155 -16.83 -11.87 7.36
N ALA A 156 -16.21 -10.75 7.71
CA ALA A 156 -15.43 -9.96 6.76
C ALA A 156 -14.21 -10.73 6.24
N ALA A 157 -13.50 -11.46 7.11
CA ALA A 157 -12.35 -12.27 6.76
C ALA A 157 -12.73 -13.40 5.79
N ALA A 158 -13.83 -14.10 6.04
CA ALA A 158 -14.34 -15.13 5.13
C ALA A 158 -14.69 -14.55 3.76
N TYR A 159 -15.35 -13.39 3.74
CA TYR A 159 -15.70 -12.69 2.51
C TYR A 159 -14.45 -12.31 1.69
N PHE A 160 -13.54 -11.50 2.24
CA PHE A 160 -12.38 -11.01 1.50
C PHE A 160 -11.42 -12.15 1.08
N SER A 161 -11.30 -13.19 1.92
CA SER A 161 -10.50 -14.37 1.59
C SER A 161 -11.04 -15.16 0.41
N SER A 162 -12.36 -15.12 0.16
CA SER A 162 -12.98 -15.78 -0.99
C SER A 162 -12.81 -15.03 -2.32
N LEU A 163 -12.39 -13.76 -2.27
CA LEU A 163 -12.26 -12.93 -3.46
C LEU A 163 -10.99 -13.28 -4.24
N LYS A 164 -11.05 -13.07 -5.56
CA LYS A 164 -9.89 -13.25 -6.43
C LYS A 164 -9.06 -11.97 -6.46
N PRO A 165 -7.74 -12.03 -6.21
CA PRO A 165 -6.83 -10.93 -6.51
C PRO A 165 -6.92 -10.52 -7.99
N ARG A 166 -6.65 -9.24 -8.28
CA ARG A 166 -6.72 -8.71 -9.66
C ARG A 166 -5.49 -7.88 -10.00
N GLU A 167 -5.00 -8.07 -11.21
CA GLU A 167 -3.90 -7.29 -11.77
C GLU A 167 -4.42 -5.88 -12.11
N ARG A 168 -4.03 -4.88 -11.32
CA ARG A 168 -4.49 -3.49 -11.46
C ARG A 168 -3.37 -2.46 -11.52
N ILE A 169 -2.13 -2.87 -11.28
CA ILE A 169 -0.97 -1.99 -11.23
C ILE A 169 -0.09 -2.29 -12.43
N ARG A 170 0.23 -1.26 -13.20
CA ARG A 170 1.23 -1.31 -14.25
C ARG A 170 2.51 -0.66 -13.76
N VAL A 171 3.59 -1.44 -13.65
CA VAL A 171 4.90 -0.94 -13.25
C VAL A 171 5.62 -0.34 -14.47
N VAL A 172 6.19 0.86 -14.31
CA VAL A 172 6.93 1.56 -15.36
C VAL A 172 8.27 2.04 -14.81
N GLU A 173 9.37 1.50 -15.35
CA GLU A 173 10.73 1.96 -15.05
C GLU A 173 11.05 3.25 -15.82
N THR A 174 11.38 4.33 -15.11
CA THR A 174 11.65 5.65 -15.72
C THR A 174 12.48 6.54 -14.82
N ASP A 175 13.36 7.38 -15.38
CA ASP A 175 14.10 8.39 -14.62
C ASP A 175 13.27 9.65 -14.32
N VAL A 176 12.15 9.83 -15.02
CA VAL A 176 11.26 11.00 -14.89
C VAL A 176 9.81 10.59 -14.69
N VAL A 177 9.13 11.27 -13.78
CA VAL A 177 7.73 11.02 -13.40
C VAL A 177 6.91 12.29 -13.55
N PRO A 178 5.58 12.19 -13.70
CA PRO A 178 4.73 13.37 -13.56
C PRO A 178 4.94 14.00 -12.18
N LYS A 179 4.89 15.33 -12.11
CA LYS A 179 4.74 15.99 -10.80
C LYS A 179 3.42 15.56 -10.18
N THR A 180 3.45 15.27 -8.89
CA THR A 180 2.28 14.81 -8.16
C THR A 180 1.89 15.77 -7.05
N PHE A 181 0.63 15.69 -6.64
CA PHE A 181 0.14 16.27 -5.40
C PHE A 181 -0.53 15.18 -4.55
N VAL A 182 -0.78 15.50 -3.27
CA VAL A 182 -1.55 14.61 -2.40
C VAL A 182 -3.04 14.86 -2.62
N ALA A 183 -3.72 13.88 -3.22
CA ALA A 183 -5.18 13.87 -3.37
C ALA A 183 -5.78 13.05 -2.21
N GLY A 184 -5.94 13.66 -1.04
CA GLY A 184 -6.37 12.91 0.14
C GLY A 184 -5.22 12.13 0.78
N TRP A 185 -5.21 10.81 0.61
CA TRP A 185 -4.25 9.90 1.28
C TRP A 185 -3.38 9.10 0.31
N PHE A 186 -3.32 9.54 -0.95
CA PHE A 186 -2.55 8.95 -2.03
C PHE A 186 -1.98 10.06 -2.94
N LEU A 187 -1.04 9.70 -3.82
CA LEU A 187 -0.47 10.62 -4.80
C LEU A 187 -1.30 10.60 -6.08
N ALA A 188 -1.51 11.77 -6.68
CA ALA A 188 -2.15 11.92 -7.98
C ALA A 188 -1.29 12.77 -8.91
N ASP A 189 -1.33 12.45 -10.21
CA ASP A 189 -0.71 13.27 -11.26
C ASP A 189 -1.34 14.67 -11.26
N LEU A 190 -0.50 15.71 -11.35
CA LEU A 190 -0.95 17.11 -11.47
C LEU A 190 -1.75 17.36 -12.77
N GLY A 191 -1.59 16.51 -13.78
CA GLY A 191 -2.39 16.52 -15.01
C GLY A 191 -2.02 17.64 -15.99
N ASN A 192 -0.96 18.39 -15.71
CA ASN A 192 -0.50 19.52 -16.53
C ASN A 192 0.74 19.20 -17.38
N GLY A 193 1.21 17.94 -17.36
CA GLY A 193 2.35 17.47 -18.13
C GLY A 193 3.72 17.83 -17.55
N GLU A 194 3.79 18.55 -16.43
CA GLU A 194 5.06 18.78 -15.73
C GLU A 194 5.66 17.48 -15.21
N LYS A 195 6.99 17.39 -15.30
CA LYS A 195 7.75 16.22 -14.86
C LYS A 195 8.83 16.59 -13.86
N GLU A 196 9.25 15.60 -13.08
CA GLU A 196 10.38 15.70 -12.17
C GLU A 196 11.22 14.40 -12.16
N PRO A 197 12.50 14.45 -11.77
CA PRO A 197 13.31 13.25 -11.60
C PRO A 197 12.72 12.32 -10.53
N ILE A 198 12.67 11.02 -10.78
CA ILE A 198 12.10 10.07 -9.82
C ILE A 198 12.95 9.93 -8.55
N GLY A 199 14.29 9.92 -8.69
CA GLY A 199 15.20 9.63 -7.58
C GLY A 199 14.92 8.27 -6.93
N SER A 200 15.19 8.13 -5.63
CA SER A 200 14.88 6.92 -4.87
C SER A 200 13.44 6.90 -4.36
N ARG A 201 12.46 6.90 -5.27
CA ARG A 201 11.03 6.93 -4.94
C ARG A 201 10.24 5.95 -5.80
N ILE A 202 9.11 5.49 -5.28
CA ILE A 202 8.03 4.92 -6.09
C ILE A 202 6.89 5.94 -6.14
N ILE A 203 6.41 6.26 -7.34
CA ILE A 203 5.27 7.14 -7.54
C ILE A 203 4.11 6.31 -8.08
N GLU A 204 3.18 5.96 -7.19
CA GLU A 204 1.97 5.21 -7.51
C GLU A 204 0.78 6.16 -7.62
N VAL A 205 0.23 6.30 -8.83
CA VAL A 205 -0.88 7.22 -9.13
C VAL A 205 -2.00 6.47 -9.86
N PRO A 206 -3.28 6.85 -9.65
CA PRO A 206 -4.38 6.27 -10.42
C PRO A 206 -4.25 6.66 -11.91
N GLU A 207 -4.64 5.75 -12.81
CA GLU A 207 -4.76 6.05 -14.25
C GLU A 207 -5.92 7.04 -14.53
N ASP A 208 -6.98 6.98 -13.72
CA ASP A 208 -8.10 7.91 -13.72
C ASP A 208 -8.40 8.33 -12.26
N LEU A 209 -8.10 9.59 -11.94
CA LEU A 209 -8.30 10.15 -10.60
C LEU A 209 -9.78 10.14 -10.19
N ALA A 210 -10.67 10.57 -11.08
CA ALA A 210 -12.09 10.68 -10.76
C ALA A 210 -12.71 9.30 -10.53
N GLN A 211 -12.33 8.31 -11.34
CA GLN A 211 -12.75 6.92 -11.13
C GLN A 211 -12.30 6.41 -9.74
N PHE A 212 -11.05 6.65 -9.36
CA PHE A 212 -10.53 6.20 -8.07
C PHE A 212 -11.15 6.95 -6.87
N GLU A 213 -11.33 8.27 -6.95
CA GLU A 213 -11.98 9.07 -5.90
C GLU A 213 -13.44 8.67 -5.67
N ASN A 214 -14.11 8.14 -6.68
CA ASN A 214 -15.44 7.56 -6.57
C ASN A 214 -15.44 6.14 -5.97
N ARG A 215 -14.27 5.62 -5.58
CA ARG A 215 -14.09 4.26 -5.03
C ARG A 215 -14.50 3.17 -6.01
N ASP A 216 -14.34 3.42 -7.31
CA ASP A 216 -14.53 2.37 -8.29
C ASP A 216 -13.54 1.23 -8.02
N SER A 217 -14.08 0.02 -7.94
CA SER A 217 -13.34 -1.21 -7.73
C SER A 217 -12.51 -1.62 -8.96
N ARG A 218 -12.77 -1.02 -10.13
CA ARG A 218 -12.03 -1.21 -11.39
C ARG A 218 -10.91 -0.19 -11.62
N ALA A 219 -10.72 0.77 -10.72
CA ALA A 219 -9.65 1.76 -10.84
C ALA A 219 -8.26 1.09 -10.95
N ARG A 220 -7.45 1.53 -11.93
CA ARG A 220 -6.09 1.03 -12.20
C ARG A 220 -5.04 2.05 -11.81
N PHE A 221 -3.81 1.60 -11.67
CA PHE A 221 -2.68 2.42 -11.22
C PHE A 221 -1.47 2.24 -12.12
N ILE A 222 -0.70 3.31 -12.24
CA ILE A 222 0.69 3.25 -12.72
C ILE A 222 1.59 3.42 -11.51
N ALA A 223 2.51 2.48 -11.33
CA ALA A 223 3.59 2.59 -10.38
C ALA A 223 4.88 2.90 -11.13
N TYR A 224 5.29 4.16 -11.12
CA TYR A 224 6.60 4.55 -11.63
C TYR A 224 7.68 4.19 -10.63
N VAL A 225 8.73 3.53 -11.10
CA VAL A 225 9.85 3.06 -10.27
C VAL A 225 11.18 3.40 -10.94
N PRO A 226 12.29 3.48 -10.19
CA PRO A 226 13.59 3.81 -10.77
C PRO A 226 14.05 2.75 -11.79
N PRO A 227 14.81 3.11 -12.84
CA PRO A 227 15.28 2.13 -13.81
C PRO A 227 16.13 1.02 -13.18
N GLY A 228 15.84 -0.22 -13.55
CA GLY A 228 16.51 -1.41 -13.02
C GLY A 228 16.01 -1.87 -11.64
N ALA A 229 15.08 -1.14 -11.01
CA ALA A 229 14.51 -1.50 -9.71
C ALA A 229 13.81 -2.86 -9.76
N VAL A 230 13.12 -3.21 -10.85
CA VAL A 230 12.42 -4.50 -10.98
C VAL A 230 13.42 -5.65 -11.01
N LYS A 231 14.47 -5.54 -11.83
CA LYS A 231 15.52 -6.57 -11.93
C LYS A 231 16.29 -6.73 -10.62
N LYS A 232 16.61 -5.62 -9.95
CA LYS A 232 17.25 -5.65 -8.64
C LYS A 232 16.34 -6.30 -7.59
N GLY A 233 15.05 -5.97 -7.61
CA GLY A 233 14.03 -6.53 -6.73
C GLY A 233 13.87 -8.03 -6.89
N GLU A 234 13.84 -8.52 -8.12
CA GLU A 234 13.80 -9.95 -8.44
C GLU A 234 14.97 -10.71 -7.77
N ALA A 235 16.20 -10.21 -7.93
CA ALA A 235 17.38 -10.83 -7.35
C ALA A 235 17.34 -10.86 -5.81
N LEU A 236 16.90 -9.76 -5.19
CA LEU A 236 16.72 -9.66 -3.74
C LEU A 236 15.64 -10.61 -3.24
N VAL A 237 14.50 -10.70 -3.93
CA VAL A 237 13.40 -11.57 -3.55
C VAL A 237 13.77 -13.05 -3.69
N ALA A 238 14.49 -13.41 -4.75
CA ALA A 238 14.90 -14.78 -5.03
C ALA A 238 15.95 -15.31 -4.05
N SER A 239 16.94 -14.48 -3.66
CA SER A 239 18.12 -14.95 -2.91
C SER A 239 18.35 -14.26 -1.57
N GLY A 240 17.63 -13.17 -1.29
CA GLY A 240 17.89 -12.28 -0.17
C GLY A 240 19.15 -11.40 -0.33
N GLY A 241 19.91 -11.56 -1.42
CA GLY A 241 21.08 -10.74 -1.76
C GLY A 241 22.18 -10.72 -0.68
N GLY A 242 22.28 -11.78 0.14
CA GLY A 242 23.18 -11.85 1.30
C GLY A 242 22.79 -10.93 2.47
N LYS A 243 21.65 -10.24 2.39
CA LYS A 243 21.13 -9.32 3.40
C LYS A 243 19.92 -9.89 4.15
N ALA A 244 19.14 -10.70 3.45
CA ALA A 244 17.87 -11.26 3.91
C ALA A 244 17.78 -12.75 3.63
N VAL A 245 16.76 -13.40 4.19
CA VAL A 245 16.31 -14.71 3.70
C VAL A 245 15.49 -14.49 2.42
N SER A 246 15.61 -15.40 1.45
CA SER A 246 14.76 -15.40 0.26
C SER A 246 13.27 -15.34 0.63
N CYS A 247 12.52 -14.41 0.03
CA CYS A 247 11.14 -14.18 0.42
C CYS A 247 10.25 -15.39 0.10
N GLY A 248 10.56 -16.10 -0.99
CA GLY A 248 9.80 -17.26 -1.45
C GLY A 248 9.87 -18.48 -0.52
N VAL A 249 10.85 -18.53 0.39
CA VAL A 249 10.94 -19.58 1.42
C VAL A 249 9.70 -19.56 2.33
N CYS A 250 9.20 -18.37 2.64
CA CYS A 250 8.03 -18.19 3.51
C CYS A 250 6.77 -17.88 2.70
N HIS A 251 6.87 -16.97 1.73
CA HIS A 251 5.71 -16.48 0.95
C HIS A 251 5.35 -17.38 -0.24
N GLY A 252 5.98 -18.55 -0.36
CA GLY A 252 5.82 -19.50 -1.46
C GLY A 252 6.67 -19.14 -2.68
N PRO A 253 7.01 -20.12 -3.53
CA PRO A 253 7.92 -19.92 -4.66
C PRO A 253 7.38 -18.95 -5.73
N THR A 254 6.05 -18.82 -5.82
CA THR A 254 5.37 -17.86 -6.71
C THR A 254 4.96 -16.57 -6.00
N LEU A 255 5.24 -16.46 -4.69
CA LEU A 255 4.86 -15.32 -3.84
C LEU A 255 3.34 -15.09 -3.72
N HIS A 256 2.55 -16.13 -3.99
CA HIS A 256 1.09 -16.17 -3.79
C HIS A 256 0.67 -16.55 -2.36
N GLY A 257 1.63 -16.62 -1.43
CA GLY A 257 1.37 -16.97 -0.04
C GLY A 257 1.42 -18.47 0.22
N LEU A 258 1.49 -18.84 1.49
CA LEU A 258 1.54 -20.23 1.94
C LEU A 258 0.88 -20.35 3.33
N GLY A 259 -0.26 -21.05 3.40
CA GLY A 259 -1.01 -21.19 4.65
C GLY A 259 -1.42 -19.82 5.22
N PRO A 260 -1.02 -19.45 6.45
CA PRO A 260 -1.33 -18.15 7.04
C PRO A 260 -0.43 -17.01 6.53
N ILE A 261 0.60 -17.33 5.75
CA ILE A 261 1.56 -16.34 5.22
C ILE A 261 0.94 -15.66 4.00
N PRO A 262 0.84 -14.31 3.99
CA PRO A 262 0.08 -13.61 2.97
C PRO A 262 0.78 -13.63 1.60
N PRO A 263 0.01 -13.56 0.49
CA PRO A 263 0.54 -13.27 -0.83
C PRO A 263 1.24 -11.91 -0.88
N LEU A 264 2.26 -11.79 -1.72
CA LEU A 264 2.99 -10.55 -2.01
C LEU A 264 2.84 -10.10 -3.47
N ALA A 265 2.63 -11.04 -4.39
CA ALA A 265 2.54 -10.76 -5.82
C ALA A 265 1.39 -9.79 -6.17
N GLY A 266 1.66 -8.82 -7.03
CA GLY A 266 0.69 -7.84 -7.55
C GLY A 266 0.18 -6.82 -6.54
N ARG A 267 0.76 -6.77 -5.33
CA ARG A 267 0.34 -5.80 -4.29
C ARG A 267 0.88 -4.40 -4.57
N SER A 268 0.16 -3.39 -4.05
CA SER A 268 0.60 -1.98 -4.10
C SER A 268 2.05 -1.83 -3.59
N PRO A 269 2.96 -1.26 -4.40
CA PRO A 269 4.34 -1.07 -3.99
C PRO A 269 4.46 -0.04 -2.87
N SER A 270 3.56 0.96 -2.81
CA SER A 270 3.50 1.90 -1.69
C SER A 270 3.14 1.17 -0.40
N TYR A 271 2.14 0.28 -0.45
CA TYR A 271 1.76 -0.53 0.71
C TYR A 271 2.91 -1.44 1.15
N ILE A 272 3.53 -2.19 0.23
CA ILE A 272 4.63 -3.10 0.56
C ILE A 272 5.82 -2.34 1.17
N THR A 273 6.22 -1.20 0.58
CA THR A 273 7.31 -0.38 1.14
C THR A 273 7.02 0.02 2.59
N ARG A 274 5.79 0.50 2.87
CA ARG A 274 5.39 0.84 4.24
C ARG A 274 5.50 -0.36 5.18
N GLN A 275 5.00 -1.53 4.76
CA GLN A 275 5.04 -2.72 5.62
C GLN A 275 6.46 -3.17 5.92
N LEU A 276 7.34 -3.21 4.91
CA LEU A 276 8.75 -3.58 5.11
C LEU A 276 9.45 -2.56 6.01
N TYR A 277 9.21 -1.26 5.81
CA TYR A 277 9.74 -0.21 6.67
C TYR A 277 9.26 -0.37 8.12
N GLU A 278 7.97 -0.60 8.34
CA GLU A 278 7.36 -0.74 9.67
C GLU A 278 7.90 -1.97 10.42
N PHE A 279 8.14 -3.10 9.73
CA PHE A 279 8.81 -4.26 10.35
C PHE A 279 10.28 -3.99 10.65
N GLN A 280 10.99 -3.29 9.75
CA GLN A 280 12.41 -2.96 9.93
C GLN A 280 12.63 -2.05 11.13
N HIS A 281 11.69 -1.14 11.40
CA HIS A 281 11.81 -0.13 12.47
C HIS A 281 11.02 -0.50 13.74
N GLY A 282 10.52 -1.73 13.85
CA GLY A 282 9.80 -2.19 15.04
C GLY A 282 8.46 -1.48 15.29
N VAL A 283 7.89 -0.83 14.27
CA VAL A 283 6.58 -0.17 14.34
C VAL A 283 5.46 -1.22 14.35
N ARG A 284 5.67 -2.35 13.68
CA ARG A 284 4.74 -3.48 13.68
C ARG A 284 5.30 -4.62 14.54
N THR A 285 4.62 -4.96 15.62
CA THR A 285 5.10 -5.84 16.70
C THR A 285 4.16 -7.03 16.98
N GLY A 286 3.32 -7.41 16.02
CA GLY A 286 2.41 -8.55 16.14
C GLY A 286 3.13 -9.91 16.23
N ALA A 287 2.36 -10.98 16.42
CA ALA A 287 2.88 -12.33 16.71
C ALA A 287 3.94 -12.83 15.71
N TRP A 288 3.77 -12.50 14.42
CA TRP A 288 4.67 -12.93 13.35
C TRP A 288 5.70 -11.86 12.94
N SER A 289 5.65 -10.67 13.55
CA SER A 289 6.58 -9.58 13.26
C SER A 289 8.05 -9.95 13.41
N PRO A 290 8.49 -10.71 14.45
CA PRO A 290 9.91 -11.03 14.60
C PRO A 290 10.51 -11.75 13.38
N LEU A 291 9.74 -12.60 12.69
CA LEU A 291 10.19 -13.25 11.45
C LEU A 291 10.43 -12.24 10.33
N MET A 292 9.49 -11.30 10.15
CA MET A 292 9.61 -10.26 9.13
C MET A 292 10.72 -9.26 9.46
N SER A 293 10.84 -8.82 10.72
CA SER A 293 11.91 -7.92 11.17
C SER A 293 13.29 -8.53 10.87
N ASN A 294 13.49 -9.82 11.16
CA ASN A 294 14.72 -10.52 10.80
C ASN A 294 14.96 -10.57 9.29
N ALA A 295 13.90 -10.75 8.49
CA ALA A 295 14.00 -10.78 7.03
C ALA A 295 14.37 -9.42 6.43
N VAL A 296 14.07 -8.30 7.09
CA VAL A 296 14.26 -6.96 6.51
C VAL A 296 15.34 -6.10 7.19
N THR A 297 15.89 -6.53 8.33
CA THR A 297 16.77 -5.70 9.18
C THR A 297 18.01 -5.15 8.45
N ASN A 298 18.59 -5.89 7.51
CA ASN A 298 19.79 -5.47 6.77
C ASN A 298 19.50 -4.85 5.39
N LEU A 299 18.23 -4.67 5.02
CA LEU A 299 17.86 -4.06 3.75
C LEU A 299 18.03 -2.53 3.81
N THR A 300 18.47 -1.93 2.71
CA THR A 300 18.45 -0.47 2.56
C THR A 300 17.08 0.00 2.05
N GLU A 301 16.79 1.29 2.14
CA GLU A 301 15.57 1.85 1.54
C GLU A 301 15.47 1.57 0.03
N ASP A 302 16.60 1.66 -0.68
CA ASP A 302 16.68 1.31 -2.10
C ASP A 302 16.40 -0.18 -2.36
N ASP A 303 16.76 -1.06 -1.44
CA ASP A 303 16.37 -2.48 -1.50
C ASP A 303 14.85 -2.63 -1.28
N LEU A 304 14.25 -1.89 -0.33
CA LEU A 304 12.80 -1.90 -0.10
C LEU A 304 12.01 -1.42 -1.32
N ILE A 305 12.49 -0.36 -1.98
CA ILE A 305 11.94 0.16 -3.24
C ILE A 305 12.01 -0.91 -4.32
N SER A 306 13.18 -1.52 -4.51
CA SER A 306 13.39 -2.54 -5.54
C SER A 306 12.51 -3.77 -5.32
N ILE A 307 12.45 -4.28 -4.08
CA ILE A 307 11.58 -5.41 -3.72
C ILE A 307 10.11 -5.07 -3.99
N SER A 308 9.66 -3.87 -3.59
CA SER A 308 8.29 -3.45 -3.79
C SER A 308 7.93 -3.28 -5.27
N ALA A 309 8.86 -2.73 -6.07
CA ALA A 309 8.72 -2.60 -7.51
C ALA A 309 8.56 -3.97 -8.20
N TYR A 310 9.41 -4.93 -7.85
CA TYR A 310 9.31 -6.29 -8.39
C TYR A 310 8.01 -6.97 -7.99
N LEU A 311 7.65 -6.96 -6.70
CA LEU A 311 6.42 -7.60 -6.21
C LEU A 311 5.16 -7.04 -6.89
N ALA A 312 5.10 -5.72 -7.09
CA ALA A 312 4.01 -5.07 -7.79
C ALA A 312 3.92 -5.44 -9.28
N SER A 313 5.05 -5.83 -9.92
CA SER A 313 5.09 -6.25 -11.32
C SER A 313 4.60 -7.68 -11.55
N LEU A 314 4.45 -8.46 -10.48
CA LEU A 314 4.00 -9.85 -10.57
C LEU A 314 2.48 -9.94 -10.75
N LYS A 315 2.06 -11.03 -11.39
CA LYS A 315 0.64 -11.39 -11.47
C LYS A 315 0.16 -11.91 -10.11
N PRO A 316 -0.93 -11.34 -9.57
CA PRO A 316 -1.43 -11.71 -8.25
C PRO A 316 -2.15 -13.06 -8.23
#